data_AF-A0A1J0LJQ2-F1
#
_entry.id   AF-A0A1J0LJQ2-F1
#
_cell.length_a   1.000
_cell.length_b   1.000
_cell.length_c   1.000
_cell.angle_alpha   90.00
_cell.angle_beta   90.00
_cell.angle_gamma   90.00
#
_symmetry.space_group_name_H-M   'P 1'
#
loop_
_entity.id
_entity.type
_entity.pdbx_description
1 polymer ?
#
loop_
_entity_poly.entity_id
_entity_poly.type
_entity_poly.pdbx_seq_one_letter_code
_entity_poly.pdbx_strand_id
1 'polypeptide(L)'
;MKKTFLWSLLVGLGFFTYSHAQNTIEGFNNPIQPQPKTIKEVIKDASSLDKKDTLVQITGFFVEQINHEDYWFSDSKDRIHVSLDDDIQFPSFNKNQKVTIVGEVDYDFMNGTEIEIEQIITKPTIN
;
A
#
# COMPACT_ATOMS: atom_id res chain seq x y z
N MET A 1 -42.25 44.24 -14.84
CA MET A 1 -41.01 43.78 -15.52
C MET A 1 -40.34 42.76 -14.62
N LYS A 2 -40.06 41.57 -15.16
CA LYS A 2 -39.52 40.40 -14.44
C LYS A 2 -38.00 40.57 -14.31
N LYS A 3 -37.44 40.44 -13.11
CA LYS A 3 -36.00 40.26 -12.91
C LYS A 3 -35.79 39.18 -11.83
N THR A 4 -35.43 38.00 -12.29
CA THR A 4 -34.94 36.85 -11.52
C THR A 4 -33.44 37.02 -11.22
N PHE A 5 -32.85 36.01 -10.54
CA PHE A 5 -31.43 35.77 -10.22
C PHE A 5 -31.04 36.11 -8.77
N LEU A 6 -30.36 35.26 -7.98
CA LEU A 6 -29.83 33.89 -8.14
C LEU A 6 -29.51 33.39 -6.70
N TRP A 7 -29.85 32.14 -6.37
CA TRP A 7 -29.44 31.50 -5.12
C TRP A 7 -28.07 30.85 -5.30
N SER A 8 -27.07 31.27 -4.52
CA SER A 8 -25.76 30.64 -4.48
C SER A 8 -25.77 29.53 -3.43
N LEU A 9 -25.94 28.29 -3.88
CA LEU A 9 -25.72 27.08 -3.07
C LEU A 9 -24.21 26.84 -2.98
N LEU A 10 -23.58 27.17 -1.86
CA LEU A 10 -22.19 26.80 -1.62
C LEU A 10 -22.15 25.34 -1.14
N VAL A 11 -21.77 24.43 -2.04
CA VAL A 11 -21.48 23.04 -1.70
C VAL A 11 -20.16 23.01 -0.92
N GLY A 12 -20.25 22.76 0.39
CA GLY A 12 -19.09 22.51 1.23
C GLY A 12 -18.45 21.18 0.84
N LEU A 13 -17.28 21.26 0.20
CA LEU A 13 -16.39 20.12 -0.05
C LEU A 13 -15.92 19.54 1.28
N GLY A 14 -16.22 18.26 1.50
CA GLY A 14 -15.76 17.52 2.67
C GLY A 14 -14.24 17.37 2.67
N PHE A 15 -13.59 17.92 3.69
CA PHE A 15 -12.20 17.63 4.00
C PHE A 15 -12.13 16.26 4.68
N PHE A 16 -11.69 15.23 3.95
CA PHE A 16 -11.23 13.99 4.56
C PHE A 16 -9.81 14.22 5.08
N THR A 17 -9.68 14.51 6.38
CA THR A 17 -8.37 14.49 7.06
C THR A 17 -8.02 13.03 7.38
N TYR A 18 -7.03 12.47 6.69
CA TYR A 18 -6.40 11.22 7.13
C TYR A 18 -5.36 11.58 8.21
N SER A 19 -5.73 11.37 9.47
CA SER A 19 -4.77 11.42 10.58
C SER A 19 -3.90 10.15 10.53
N HIS A 20 -2.61 10.30 10.24
CA HIS A 20 -1.62 9.26 10.52
C HIS A 20 -1.08 9.51 11.93
N ALA A 21 -1.46 8.63 12.86
CA ALA A 21 -1.04 8.69 14.26
C ALA A 21 0.48 8.47 14.38
N GLN A 22 1.13 9.26 15.23
CA GLN A 22 2.56 9.16 15.51
C GLN A 22 2.85 8.05 16.53
N ASN A 23 3.91 7.28 16.25
CA ASN A 23 4.38 6.12 17.01
C ASN A 23 4.57 6.40 18.50
N THR A 24 3.96 5.58 19.35
CA THR A 24 4.36 5.41 20.74
C THR A 24 5.55 4.45 20.81
N ILE A 25 6.59 4.84 21.54
CA ILE A 25 7.69 3.94 21.91
C ILE A 25 7.20 3.15 23.12
N GLU A 26 6.84 1.89 22.94
CA GLU A 26 6.53 0.98 24.05
C GLU A 26 7.19 -0.39 23.84
N GLY A 27 8.06 -0.76 24.78
CA GLY A 27 8.29 -2.15 25.18
C GLY A 27 9.18 -3.01 24.26
N PHE A 28 10.40 -3.27 24.72
CA PHE A 28 11.13 -4.51 24.43
C PHE A 28 10.17 -5.70 24.63
N ASN A 29 9.98 -6.53 23.59
CA ASN A 29 9.27 -7.84 23.55
C ASN A 29 7.95 -7.92 22.75
N ASN A 30 7.55 -6.90 21.99
CA ASN A 30 6.54 -7.12 20.94
C ASN A 30 7.26 -7.52 19.63
N PRO A 31 6.92 -8.65 18.97
CA PRO A 31 7.35 -8.83 17.59
C PRO A 31 6.85 -7.62 16.81
N ILE A 32 7.77 -6.89 16.17
CA ILE A 32 7.44 -5.67 15.43
C ILE A 32 6.47 -6.09 14.33
N GLN A 33 5.18 -5.85 14.57
CA GLN A 33 4.15 -6.09 13.56
C GLN A 33 4.33 -4.98 12.51
N PRO A 34 4.55 -5.33 11.23
CA PRO A 34 4.70 -4.36 10.15
C PRO A 34 3.53 -3.37 10.17
N GLN A 35 3.85 -2.08 10.24
CA GLN A 35 2.81 -1.05 10.38
C GLN A 35 2.10 -0.84 9.02
N PRO A 36 0.76 -0.74 9.00
CA PRO A 36 0.03 -0.42 7.77
C PRO A 36 0.47 0.93 7.18
N LYS A 37 0.81 0.95 5.90
CA LYS A 37 1.19 2.14 5.13
C LYS A 37 0.38 2.24 3.83
N THR A 38 0.27 3.45 3.30
CA THR A 38 -0.15 3.68 1.91
C THR A 38 1.05 3.54 0.97
N ILE A 39 0.82 3.24 -0.31
CA ILE A 39 1.91 3.16 -1.30
C ILE A 39 2.68 4.47 -1.36
N LYS A 40 1.97 5.61 -1.32
CA LYS A 40 2.59 6.93 -1.31
C LYS A 40 3.56 7.15 -0.15
N GLU A 41 3.22 6.67 1.03
CA GLU A 41 4.12 6.74 2.20
C GLU A 41 5.35 5.85 2.03
N VAL A 42 5.18 4.65 1.47
CA VAL A 42 6.30 3.76 1.16
C VAL A 42 7.26 4.44 0.18
N ILE A 43 6.77 4.98 -0.94
CA ILE A 43 7.60 5.66 -1.94
C ILE A 43 8.30 6.88 -1.34
N LYS A 44 7.58 7.68 -0.53
CA LYS A 44 8.14 8.89 0.10
C LYS A 44 9.30 8.56 1.04
N ASP A 45 9.19 7.47 1.79
CA ASP A 45 10.15 7.08 2.81
C ASP A 45 11.10 5.96 2.34
N ALA A 46 11.05 5.57 1.05
CA ALA A 46 11.67 4.37 0.50
C ALA A 46 13.14 4.19 0.89
N SER A 47 13.99 5.18 0.60
CA SER A 47 15.42 5.13 0.93
C SER A 47 15.71 4.97 2.43
N SER A 48 14.80 5.38 3.32
CA SER A 48 14.98 5.14 4.76
C SER A 48 14.44 3.78 5.20
N LEU A 49 13.45 3.22 4.50
CA LEU A 49 12.86 1.92 4.81
C LEU A 49 13.81 0.81 4.39
N ASP A 50 14.37 0.94 3.19
CA ASP A 50 15.42 0.09 2.62
C ASP A 50 16.64 -0.03 3.55
N LYS A 51 17.28 1.10 3.91
CA LYS A 51 18.44 1.12 4.83
C LYS A 51 18.22 0.51 6.23
N LYS A 52 16.97 0.23 6.60
CA LYS A 52 16.59 -0.30 7.91
C LYS A 52 16.04 -1.71 7.83
N ASP A 53 16.02 -2.33 6.64
CA ASP A 53 15.42 -3.64 6.38
C ASP A 53 13.99 -3.70 6.97
N THR A 54 13.22 -2.63 6.74
CA THR A 54 11.91 -2.48 7.38
C THR A 54 10.82 -3.15 6.56
N LEU A 55 10.20 -4.18 7.13
CA LEU A 55 8.95 -4.74 6.60
C LEU A 55 7.81 -3.72 6.64
N VAL A 56 7.13 -3.55 5.51
CA VAL A 56 5.94 -2.72 5.37
C VAL A 56 4.72 -3.57 5.11
N GLN A 57 3.55 -3.12 5.59
CA GLN A 57 2.27 -3.76 5.28
C GLN A 57 1.42 -2.83 4.43
N ILE A 58 1.03 -3.25 3.22
CA ILE A 58 0.16 -2.47 2.34
C ILE A 58 -1.00 -3.33 1.82
N THR A 59 -2.16 -2.70 1.56
CA THR A 59 -3.37 -3.41 1.11
C THR A 59 -3.85 -2.87 -0.22
N GLY A 60 -4.10 -3.75 -1.19
CA GLY A 60 -4.37 -3.38 -2.56
C GLY A 60 -4.68 -4.58 -3.47
N PHE A 61 -4.40 -4.41 -4.75
CA PHE A 61 -4.65 -5.39 -5.81
C PHE A 61 -3.40 -5.54 -6.70
N PHE A 62 -3.11 -6.77 -7.12
CA PHE A 62 -2.22 -7.00 -8.25
C PHE A 62 -2.94 -6.58 -9.54
N VAL A 63 -2.42 -5.58 -10.23
CA VAL A 63 -3.11 -4.99 -11.40
C VAL A 63 -2.52 -5.43 -12.74
N GLU A 64 -1.23 -5.79 -12.77
CA GLU A 64 -0.52 -6.17 -14.00
C GLU A 64 0.69 -7.03 -13.65
N GLN A 65 0.92 -8.09 -14.43
CA GLN A 65 2.13 -8.91 -14.34
C GLN A 65 3.14 -8.38 -15.36
N ILE A 66 4.36 -8.09 -14.91
CA ILE A 66 5.43 -7.55 -15.74
C ILE A 66 6.30 -8.71 -16.26
N ASN A 67 6.71 -9.60 -15.36
CA ASN A 67 7.44 -10.82 -15.69
C ASN A 67 7.03 -11.99 -14.77
N HIS A 68 7.86 -13.03 -14.63
CA HIS A 68 7.53 -14.20 -13.81
C HIS A 68 7.22 -13.83 -12.34
N GLU A 69 8.07 -13.02 -11.74
CA GLU A 69 8.07 -12.65 -10.32
C GLU A 69 7.51 -11.24 -10.10
N ASP A 70 7.60 -10.37 -11.11
CA ASP A 70 7.31 -8.96 -11.00
C ASP A 70 5.88 -8.58 -11.37
N TYR A 71 5.28 -7.72 -10.54
CA TYR A 71 3.94 -7.20 -10.71
C TYR A 71 3.84 -5.72 -10.36
N TRP A 72 2.86 -5.07 -10.95
CA TRP A 72 2.34 -3.82 -10.41
C TRP A 72 1.26 -4.08 -9.38
N PHE A 73 1.40 -3.45 -8.22
CA PHE A 73 0.42 -3.46 -7.15
C PHE A 73 -0.19 -2.07 -6.96
N SER A 74 -1.49 -1.99 -6.66
CA SER A 74 -2.19 -0.72 -6.44
C SER A 74 -3.07 -0.72 -5.21
N ASP A 75 -3.00 0.36 -4.45
CA ASP A 75 -3.91 0.66 -3.33
C ASP A 75 -5.15 1.47 -3.76
N SER A 76 -5.42 1.54 -5.08
CA SER A 76 -6.41 2.35 -5.81
C SER A 76 -6.03 3.81 -6.10
N LYS A 77 -5.04 4.38 -5.40
CA LYS A 77 -4.60 5.77 -5.62
C LYS A 77 -3.25 5.81 -6.31
N ASP A 78 -2.33 4.98 -5.83
CA ASP A 78 -0.96 4.90 -6.30
C ASP A 78 -0.65 3.46 -6.75
N ARG A 79 0.49 3.30 -7.42
CA ARG A 79 1.02 2.00 -7.87
C ARG A 79 2.49 1.86 -7.45
N ILE A 80 2.90 0.64 -7.16
CA ILE A 80 4.29 0.29 -6.81
C ILE A 80 4.68 -1.04 -7.43
N HIS A 81 5.96 -1.21 -7.71
CA HIS A 81 6.51 -2.48 -8.16
C HIS A 81 6.57 -3.44 -6.97
N VAL A 82 6.21 -4.70 -7.19
CA VAL A 82 6.31 -5.75 -6.18
C VAL A 82 6.83 -7.03 -6.83
N SER A 83 7.66 -7.76 -6.10
CA SER A 83 8.20 -9.06 -6.52
C SER A 83 7.63 -10.18 -5.65
N LEU A 84 7.34 -11.31 -6.30
CA LEU A 84 6.92 -12.58 -5.69
C LEU A 84 7.98 -13.63 -6.00
N ASP A 85 8.89 -13.85 -5.05
CA ASP A 85 9.93 -14.88 -5.15
C ASP A 85 9.32 -16.28 -5.33
N ASP A 86 9.79 -17.03 -6.32
CA ASP A 86 9.29 -18.37 -6.65
C ASP A 86 9.72 -19.44 -5.62
N ASP A 87 10.71 -19.14 -4.77
CA ASP A 87 11.11 -19.93 -3.62
C ASP A 87 10.14 -19.79 -2.42
N ILE A 88 9.25 -18.78 -2.42
CA ILE A 88 8.27 -18.55 -1.35
C ILE A 88 6.89 -19.09 -1.73
N GLN A 89 6.35 -19.98 -0.87
CA GLN A 89 5.00 -20.51 -1.07
C GLN A 89 3.93 -19.51 -0.61
N PHE A 90 3.35 -18.77 -1.55
CA PHE A 90 2.21 -17.90 -1.29
C PHE A 90 0.86 -18.63 -1.30
N PRO A 91 -0.16 -18.13 -0.58
CA PRO A 91 -1.52 -18.62 -0.72
C PRO A 91 -2.08 -18.29 -2.10
N SER A 92 -2.95 -19.15 -2.63
CA SER A 92 -3.67 -18.83 -3.86
C SER A 92 -4.62 -17.63 -3.64
N PHE A 93 -4.60 -16.69 -4.59
CA PHE A 93 -5.52 -15.55 -4.63
C PHE A 93 -6.04 -15.35 -6.06
N ASN A 94 -7.23 -14.78 -6.17
CA ASN A 94 -7.78 -14.42 -7.49
C ASN A 94 -7.17 -13.10 -7.97
N LYS A 95 -7.01 -12.94 -9.29
CA LYS A 95 -6.45 -11.70 -9.90
C LYS A 95 -7.17 -10.41 -9.48
N ASN A 96 -8.48 -10.50 -9.17
CA ASN A 96 -9.29 -9.34 -8.76
C ASN A 96 -9.49 -9.26 -7.23
N GLN A 97 -8.75 -10.05 -6.47
CA GLN A 97 -8.88 -10.10 -5.02
C GLN A 97 -8.08 -9.00 -4.36
N LYS A 98 -8.73 -8.27 -3.42
CA LYS A 98 -8.01 -7.35 -2.54
C LYS A 98 -7.22 -8.16 -1.53
N VAL A 99 -5.92 -7.92 -1.44
CA VAL A 99 -4.99 -8.59 -0.52
C VAL A 99 -4.22 -7.59 0.30
N THR A 100 -3.70 -8.03 1.44
CA THR A 100 -2.65 -7.32 2.17
C THR A 100 -1.34 -8.05 1.90
N ILE A 101 -0.30 -7.31 1.54
CA ILE A 101 1.06 -7.84 1.42
C ILE A 101 1.92 -7.27 2.53
N VAL A 102 2.87 -8.08 2.99
CA VAL A 102 3.97 -7.70 3.86
C VAL A 102 5.25 -8.01 3.12
N GLY A 103 6.19 -7.06 3.09
CA GLY A 103 7.42 -7.23 2.36
C GLY A 103 8.48 -6.19 2.72
N GLU A 104 9.70 -6.45 2.31
CA GLU A 104 10.85 -5.55 2.46
C GLU A 104 10.82 -4.51 1.34
N VAL A 105 11.28 -3.30 1.63
CA VAL A 105 11.34 -2.23 0.63
C VAL A 105 12.74 -2.21 0.05
N ASP A 106 12.88 -2.50 -1.23
CA ASP A 106 14.13 -2.25 -1.96
C ASP A 106 14.02 -0.90 -2.68
N TYR A 107 15.02 -0.05 -2.50
CA TYR A 107 15.09 1.26 -3.14
C TYR A 107 16.38 1.42 -3.93
N ASP A 108 16.23 1.46 -5.25
CA ASP A 108 17.28 1.84 -6.16
C ASP A 108 16.97 3.21 -6.78
N PHE A 109 17.97 4.10 -6.81
CA PHE A 109 17.77 5.46 -7.33
C PHE A 109 17.42 5.50 -8.83
N MET A 110 17.86 4.51 -9.62
CA MET A 110 17.61 4.42 -11.05
C MET A 110 16.35 3.61 -11.37
N ASN A 111 16.10 2.52 -10.62
CA ASN A 111 15.01 1.58 -10.90
C ASN A 111 13.73 1.89 -10.10
N GLY A 112 13.82 2.71 -9.05
CA GLY A 112 12.68 3.13 -8.23
C GLY A 112 12.53 2.29 -6.97
N THR A 113 11.29 2.21 -6.47
CA THR A 113 10.95 1.46 -5.26
C THR A 113 10.24 0.17 -5.62
N GLU A 114 10.74 -0.93 -5.07
CA GLU A 114 10.15 -2.26 -5.14
C GLU A 114 9.79 -2.74 -3.73
N ILE A 115 8.83 -3.66 -3.64
CA ILE A 115 8.58 -4.42 -2.42
C ILE A 115 8.79 -5.90 -2.72
N GLU A 116 9.78 -6.50 -2.07
CA GLU A 116 10.00 -7.95 -2.07
C GLU A 116 9.02 -8.57 -1.07
N ILE A 117 8.05 -9.36 -1.57
CA ILE A 117 6.93 -9.83 -0.74
C ILE A 117 7.33 -11.07 0.06
N GLU A 118 7.20 -10.97 1.38
CA GLU A 118 7.42 -12.08 2.32
C GLU A 118 6.13 -12.82 2.68
N GLN A 119 4.99 -12.10 2.65
CA GLN A 119 3.70 -12.67 3.04
C GLN A 119 2.54 -12.02 2.31
N ILE A 120 1.60 -12.85 1.86
CA ILE A 120 0.29 -12.40 1.37
C ILE A 120 -0.79 -12.85 2.37
N ILE A 121 -1.62 -11.90 2.79
CA ILE A 121 -2.77 -12.12 3.65
C ILE A 121 -4.04 -11.91 2.81
N THR A 122 -4.72 -13.01 2.52
CA THR A 122 -6.03 -13.02 1.87
C THR A 122 -7.13 -13.03 2.93
N LYS A 123 -8.25 -12.34 2.66
CA LYS A 123 -9.45 -12.60 3.45
C LYS A 123 -9.96 -14.02 3.13
N PRO A 124 -10.44 -14.79 4.11
CA PRO A 124 -11.05 -16.08 3.86
C PRO A 124 -12.19 -15.96 2.85
N THR A 125 -12.08 -16.63 1.72
CA THR A 125 -13.22 -16.85 0.82
C THR A 125 -14.05 -17.95 1.47
N ILE A 126 -15.16 -17.58 2.11
CA ILE A 126 -16.12 -18.57 2.62
C ILE A 126 -16.83 -19.16 1.40
N ASN A 127 -16.49 -20.41 1.06
CA ASN A 127 -17.16 -21.18 0.02
C ASN A 127 -18.48 -21.76 0.54
#